data_AF-A0A524H9Y6-F1
#
_entry.id   AF-A0A524H9Y6-F1
#
_cell.length_a   1.000
_cell.length_b   1.000
_cell.length_c   1.000
_cell.angle_alpha   90.00
_cell.angle_beta   90.00
_cell.angle_gamma   90.00
#
_symmetry.space_group_name_H-M   'P 1'
#
loop_
_entity.id
_entity.type
_entity.pdbx_description
1 polymer ?
#
loop_
_entity_poly.entity_id
_entity_poly.type
_entity_poly.pdbx_seq_one_letter_code
_entity_poly.pdbx_strand_id
1 'polypeptide(L)'
;MSNSTRTATLLLLIAFVLGAVAGIGGVALYHRSPGMGRSGGPSGYLARLSKDLELTPVQRDSVSAILKVYEPRMDSIWQDIRPKFETVRAELRSDINAQLTPDQQRRYADLLERQNARRRNKDSSNAPR
;
A
#
# COMPACT_ATOMS: atom_id res chain seq x y z
N MET A 1 -16.78 40.39 -23.63
CA MET A 1 -17.00 39.22 -22.73
C MET A 1 -17.33 39.78 -21.34
N SER A 2 -18.57 39.63 -20.88
CA SER A 2 -19.08 40.34 -19.70
C SER A 2 -18.45 39.81 -18.41
N ASN A 3 -18.32 40.67 -17.40
CA ASN A 3 -17.70 40.33 -16.10
C ASN A 3 -18.35 39.10 -15.43
N SER A 4 -19.59 38.77 -15.80
CA SER A 4 -20.34 37.60 -15.30
C SER A 4 -19.78 36.25 -15.79
N THR A 5 -19.23 36.18 -17.01
CA THR A 5 -18.61 34.93 -17.50
C THR A 5 -17.25 34.70 -16.86
N ARG A 6 -16.53 35.77 -16.49
CA ARG A 6 -15.26 35.70 -15.74
C ARG A 6 -15.49 35.27 -14.29
N THR A 7 -16.53 35.76 -13.63
CA THR A 7 -16.87 35.31 -12.26
C THR A 7 -17.38 33.87 -12.25
N ALA A 8 -18.22 33.47 -13.21
CA ALA A 8 -18.69 32.09 -13.32
C ALA A 8 -17.53 31.08 -13.57
N THR A 9 -16.57 31.44 -14.43
CA THR A 9 -15.38 30.61 -14.67
C THR A 9 -14.45 30.56 -13.46
N LEU A 10 -14.29 31.67 -12.73
CA LEU A 10 -13.51 31.69 -11.48
C LEU A 10 -14.15 30.80 -10.40
N LEU A 11 -15.47 30.85 -10.24
CA LEU A 11 -16.20 30.01 -9.29
C LEU A 11 -16.11 28.52 -9.65
N LEU A 12 -16.18 28.17 -10.94
CA LEU A 12 -15.99 26.80 -11.42
C LEU A 12 -14.58 26.28 -11.13
N LEU A 13 -13.55 27.09 -11.35
CA LEU A 13 -12.16 26.73 -11.04
C LEU A 13 -11.96 26.52 -9.54
N ILE A 14 -12.53 27.39 -8.70
CA ILE A 14 -12.46 27.26 -7.24
C ILE A 14 -13.19 25.99 -6.76
N ALA A 15 -14.39 25.71 -7.28
CA ALA A 15 -15.14 24.49 -6.97
C ALA A 15 -14.39 23.22 -7.43
N PHE A 16 -13.71 23.28 -8.58
CA PHE A 16 -12.88 22.17 -9.08
C PHE A 16 -11.63 21.96 -8.21
N VAL A 17 -10.96 23.02 -7.77
CA VAL A 17 -9.80 22.93 -6.86
C VAL A 17 -10.23 22.43 -5.48
N LEU A 18 -11.37 22.90 -4.94
CA LEU A 18 -11.95 22.40 -3.69
C LEU A 18 -12.36 20.92 -3.81
N GLY A 19 -12.95 20.52 -4.94
CA GLY A 19 -13.27 19.13 -5.26
C GLY A 19 -12.02 18.26 -5.41
N ALA A 20 -10.94 18.77 -5.99
CA ALA A 20 -9.67 18.07 -6.10
C ALA A 20 -8.96 17.91 -4.75
N VAL A 21 -9.04 18.91 -3.86
CA VAL A 21 -8.51 18.82 -2.49
C VAL A 21 -9.31 17.83 -1.64
N ALA A 22 -10.65 17.81 -1.77
CA ALA A 22 -11.50 16.81 -1.12
C ALA A 22 -11.32 15.39 -1.71
N GLY A 23 -11.07 15.26 -3.02
CA GLY A 23 -10.78 13.99 -3.69
C GLY A 23 -9.41 13.42 -3.32
N ILE A 24 -8.38 14.27 -3.20
CA ILE A 24 -7.03 13.86 -2.79
C ILE A 24 -6.96 13.58 -1.27
N GLY A 25 -7.69 14.36 -0.45
CA GLY A 25 -7.79 14.15 0.99
C GLY A 25 -8.67 12.97 1.41
N GLY A 26 -9.79 12.73 0.70
CA GLY A 26 -10.70 11.61 0.96
C GLY A 26 -10.08 10.25 0.61
N VAL A 27 -9.33 10.16 -0.49
CA VAL A 27 -8.66 8.91 -0.89
C VAL A 27 -7.55 8.49 0.08
N ALA A 28 -6.97 9.43 0.83
CA ALA A 28 -6.00 9.12 1.89
C ALA A 28 -6.64 8.48 3.13
N LEU A 29 -7.91 8.79 3.43
CA LEU A 29 -8.64 8.21 4.56
C LEU A 29 -9.38 6.91 4.21
N TYR A 30 -9.81 6.72 2.96
CA TYR A 30 -10.45 5.48 2.51
C TYR A 30 -9.49 4.30 2.28
N HIS A 31 -8.18 4.54 2.20
CA HIS A 31 -7.17 3.47 2.17
C HIS A 31 -6.81 2.88 3.54
N ARG A 32 -7.58 3.22 4.58
CA ARG A 32 -7.55 2.54 5.87
C ARG A 32 -8.69 1.54 6.02
N SER A 33 -8.92 0.73 4.99
CA SER A 33 -9.41 -0.64 5.26
C SER A 33 -8.29 -1.40 5.96
N PRO A 34 -8.55 -2.08 7.10
CA PRO A 34 -7.58 -2.94 7.78
C PRO A 34 -7.38 -4.21 6.95
N GLY A 35 -6.75 -4.05 5.79
CA GLY A 35 -6.33 -5.13 4.94
C GLY A 35 -5.25 -5.93 5.66
N MET A 36 -5.53 -7.20 5.83
CA MET A 36 -4.73 -8.27 6.40
C MET A 36 -3.40 -8.47 5.63
N GLY A 37 -2.51 -7.47 5.71
CA GLY A 37 -1.22 -7.47 5.02
C GLY A 37 -0.30 -6.27 5.34
N ARG A 38 -0.56 -5.52 6.42
CA ARG A 38 0.18 -4.30 6.77
C ARG A 38 0.52 -4.21 8.26
N SER A 39 1.50 -4.99 8.70
CA SER A 39 2.42 -4.64 9.79
C SER A 39 3.62 -5.59 9.69
N GLY A 40 4.84 -5.09 9.89
CA GLY A 40 6.08 -5.83 9.60
C GLY A 40 6.19 -7.14 10.38
N GLY A 41 6.37 -8.27 9.68
CA GLY A 41 6.66 -9.56 10.28
C GLY A 41 5.68 -10.07 11.36
N PRO A 42 5.97 -11.23 11.96
CA PRO A 42 5.24 -11.73 13.13
C PRO A 42 5.20 -10.72 14.29
N SER A 43 6.24 -9.87 14.39
CA SER A 43 6.40 -8.84 15.42
C SER A 43 5.38 -7.70 15.31
N GLY A 44 5.05 -7.26 14.10
CA GLY A 44 4.08 -6.20 13.85
C GLY A 44 2.64 -6.64 14.05
N TYR A 45 2.34 -7.93 13.81
CA TYR A 45 1.04 -8.50 14.12
C TYR A 45 0.84 -8.70 15.62
N LEU A 46 1.85 -9.21 16.33
CA LEU A 46 1.83 -9.32 17.79
C LEU A 46 1.69 -7.95 18.47
N ALA A 47 2.41 -6.93 18.00
CA ALA A 47 2.30 -5.57 18.54
C ALA A 47 0.87 -5.01 18.38
N ARG A 48 0.23 -5.28 17.24
CA ARG A 48 -1.16 -4.89 17.01
C ARG A 48 -2.11 -5.64 17.94
N LEU A 49 -2.00 -6.97 18.05
CA LEU A 49 -2.83 -7.75 18.97
C LEU A 49 -2.65 -7.31 20.42
N SER A 50 -1.40 -7.04 20.82
CA SER A 50 -1.09 -6.56 22.17
C SER A 50 -1.77 -5.24 22.48
N LYS A 51 -1.80 -4.31 21.51
CA LYS A 51 -2.44 -3.01 21.67
C LYS A 51 -3.97 -3.10 21.61
N ASP A 52 -4.51 -3.75 20.59
CA ASP A 52 -5.94 -3.77 20.30
C ASP A 52 -6.72 -4.62 21.33
N LEU A 53 -6.05 -5.61 21.96
CA LEU A 53 -6.65 -6.51 22.96
C LEU A 53 -6.09 -6.31 24.38
N GLU A 54 -5.22 -5.32 24.56
CA GLU A 54 -4.57 -5.02 25.85
C GLU A 54 -3.94 -6.26 26.52
N LEU A 55 -3.19 -7.04 25.74
CA LEU A 55 -2.63 -8.30 26.23
C LEU A 55 -1.68 -8.07 27.41
N THR A 56 -1.89 -8.83 28.48
CA THR A 56 -0.94 -8.93 29.59
C THR A 56 0.41 -9.50 29.11
N PRO A 57 1.52 -9.31 29.85
CA PRO A 57 2.81 -9.86 29.47
C PRO A 57 2.79 -11.37 29.21
N VAL A 58 2.11 -12.13 30.08
CA VAL A 58 1.98 -13.59 29.96
C VAL A 58 1.20 -14.00 28.71
N GLN A 59 0.11 -13.28 28.39
CA GLN A 59 -0.65 -13.52 27.16
C GLN A 59 0.20 -13.19 25.93
N ARG A 60 0.95 -12.09 25.96
CA ARG A 60 1.83 -11.69 24.85
C ARG A 60 2.86 -12.77 24.55
N ASP A 61 3.48 -13.34 25.58
CA ASP A 61 4.48 -14.42 25.42
C ASP A 61 3.84 -15.69 24.85
N SER A 62 2.64 -16.04 25.33
CA SER A 62 1.88 -17.18 24.80
C SER A 62 1.52 -16.99 23.32
N VAL A 63 1.02 -15.81 22.94
CA VAL A 63 0.71 -15.49 21.53
C VAL A 63 1.98 -15.48 20.68
N SER A 64 3.09 -14.94 21.19
CA SER A 64 4.38 -14.96 20.48
C SER A 64 4.83 -16.39 20.17
N ALA A 65 4.72 -17.30 21.13
CA ALA A 65 5.07 -18.71 20.93
C ALA A 65 4.19 -19.36 19.85
N ILE A 66 2.87 -19.10 19.87
CA ILE A 66 1.95 -19.61 18.84
C ILE A 66 2.36 -19.09 17.45
N LEU A 67 2.60 -17.78 17.31
CA LEU A 67 2.97 -17.20 16.01
C LEU A 67 4.26 -17.80 15.45
N LYS A 68 5.27 -18.05 16.30
CA LYS A 68 6.53 -18.70 15.89
C LYS A 68 6.34 -20.11 15.37
N VAL A 69 5.39 -20.88 15.94
CA VAL A 69 5.09 -22.24 15.46
C VAL A 69 4.50 -22.23 14.05
N TYR A 70 3.69 -21.22 13.72
CA TYR A 70 3.01 -21.14 12.42
C TYR A 70 3.76 -20.34 11.35
N GLU A 71 4.74 -19.53 11.72
CA GLU A 71 5.55 -18.73 10.79
C GLU A 71 6.11 -19.55 9.61
N PRO A 72 6.77 -20.72 9.80
CA PRO A 72 7.33 -21.48 8.68
C PRO A 72 6.26 -21.99 7.69
N ARG A 73 5.08 -22.33 8.20
CA ARG A 73 3.97 -22.81 7.36
C ARG A 73 3.43 -21.68 6.48
N MET A 74 3.31 -20.48 7.03
CA MET A 74 2.87 -19.30 6.28
C MET A 74 3.91 -18.91 5.23
N ASP A 75 5.20 -18.97 5.58
CA ASP A 75 6.29 -18.69 4.65
C ASP A 75 6.33 -19.67 3.48
N SER A 76 6.15 -20.97 3.74
CA SER A 76 6.08 -21.99 2.69
C SER A 76 4.92 -21.72 1.71
N ILE A 77 3.72 -21.43 2.22
CA ILE A 77 2.56 -21.07 1.38
C ILE A 77 2.88 -19.83 0.54
N TRP A 78 3.53 -18.83 1.14
CA TRP A 78 3.90 -17.62 0.43
C TRP A 78 4.93 -17.86 -0.66
N GLN A 79 5.95 -18.70 -0.41
CA GLN A 79 6.96 -19.07 -1.41
C GLN A 79 6.33 -19.73 -2.65
N ASP A 80 5.30 -20.55 -2.47
CA ASP A 80 4.59 -21.21 -3.56
C ASP A 80 3.72 -20.24 -4.39
N ILE A 81 3.07 -19.28 -3.73
CA ILE A 81 2.12 -18.36 -4.36
C ILE A 81 2.83 -17.15 -4.98
N ARG A 82 3.90 -16.66 -4.35
CA ARG A 82 4.67 -15.48 -4.78
C ARG A 82 5.02 -15.48 -6.27
N PRO A 83 5.57 -16.55 -6.89
CA PRO A 83 5.92 -16.51 -8.31
C PRO A 83 4.69 -16.29 -9.20
N LYS A 84 3.56 -16.95 -8.92
CA LYS A 84 2.31 -16.79 -9.67
C LYS A 84 1.79 -15.36 -9.57
N PHE A 85 1.85 -14.79 -8.37
CA PHE A 85 1.46 -13.40 -8.14
C PHE A 85 2.34 -12.41 -8.89
N GLU A 86 3.66 -12.66 -8.93
CA GLU A 86 4.61 -11.82 -9.67
C GLU A 86 4.39 -11.87 -11.18
N THR A 87 4.04 -13.04 -11.73
CA THR A 87 3.66 -13.18 -13.15
C THR A 87 2.45 -12.31 -13.49
N VAL A 88 1.35 -12.47 -12.76
CA VAL A 88 0.12 -11.66 -12.99
C VAL A 88 0.40 -10.17 -12.82
N ARG A 89 1.26 -9.80 -11.86
CA ARG A 89 1.65 -8.41 -11.66
C ARG A 89 2.48 -7.85 -12.81
N ALA A 90 3.33 -8.67 -13.43
CA ALA A 90 4.11 -8.27 -14.60
C ALA A 90 3.21 -8.07 -15.82
N GLU A 91 2.25 -8.99 -16.05
CA GLU A 91 1.25 -8.87 -17.11
C GLU A 91 0.42 -7.60 -16.95
N LEU A 92 -0.15 -7.37 -15.76
CA LEU A 92 -0.90 -6.14 -15.46
C LEU A 92 -0.10 -4.86 -15.75
N ARG A 93 1.19 -4.84 -15.39
CA ARG A 93 2.06 -3.69 -15.64
C ARG A 93 2.30 -3.48 -17.14
N SER A 94 2.47 -4.57 -17.89
CA SER A 94 2.61 -4.53 -19.35
C SER A 94 1.36 -3.97 -20.00
N ASP A 95 0.18 -4.47 -19.61
CA ASP A 95 -1.10 -4.04 -20.16
C ASP A 95 -1.38 -2.57 -19.88
N ILE A 96 -1.08 -2.10 -18.66
CA ILE A 96 -1.15 -0.68 -18.32
C ILE A 96 -0.20 0.13 -19.21
N ASN A 97 1.06 -0.29 -19.33
CA ASN A 97 2.07 0.44 -20.10
C ASN A 97 1.71 0.58 -21.58
N ALA A 98 1.01 -0.41 -22.15
CA ALA A 98 0.52 -0.37 -23.53
C ALA A 98 -0.56 0.71 -23.77
N GLN A 99 -1.27 1.16 -22.72
CA GLN A 99 -2.27 2.23 -22.81
C GLN A 99 -1.69 3.64 -22.64
N LEU A 100 -0.40 3.76 -22.33
CA LEU A 100 0.23 5.03 -21.97
C LEU A 100 0.94 5.67 -23.16
N THR A 101 0.92 7.01 -23.20
CA THR A 101 1.76 7.77 -24.12
C THR A 101 3.24 7.65 -23.73
N PRO A 102 4.20 7.92 -24.64
CA PRO A 102 5.62 7.82 -24.33
C PRO A 102 6.05 8.61 -23.07
N ASP A 103 5.48 9.80 -22.87
CA ASP A 103 5.77 10.62 -21.68
C ASP A 103 5.16 10.06 -20.39
N GLN A 104 4.03 9.37 -20.49
CA GLN A 104 3.41 8.69 -19.36
C GLN A 104 4.15 7.40 -19.01
N GLN A 105 4.66 6.66 -20.00
CA GLN A 105 5.48 5.46 -19.79
C GLN A 105 6.74 5.78 -18.97
N ARG A 106 7.44 6.88 -19.30
CA ARG A 106 8.61 7.34 -18.52
C ARG A 106 8.27 7.63 -17.07
N ARG A 107 7.16 8.32 -16.82
CA ARG A 107 6.68 8.59 -15.45
C ARG A 107 6.25 7.32 -14.73
N TYR A 108 5.61 6.40 -15.44
CA TYR A 108 5.17 5.13 -14.89
C TYR A 108 6.37 4.26 -14.47
N ALA A 109 7.44 4.21 -15.28
CA ALA A 109 8.67 3.51 -14.94
C ALA A 109 9.30 4.03 -13.63
N ASP A 110 9.42 5.36 -13.47
CA ASP A 110 9.93 5.98 -12.23
C ASP A 110 9.04 5.65 -11.02
N LEU A 111 7.71 5.65 -11.18
CA LEU A 111 6.79 5.24 -10.12
C LEU A 111 7.01 3.77 -9.70
N LEU A 112 7.19 2.86 -10.67
CA LEU A 112 7.45 1.46 -10.40
C LEU A 112 8.80 1.24 -9.72
N GLU A 113 9.84 1.96 -10.13
CA GLU A 113 11.17 1.88 -9.54
C GLU A 113 11.16 2.32 -8.07
N ARG A 114 10.55 3.48 -7.77
CA ARG A 114 10.39 3.95 -6.39
C ARG A 114 9.63 2.96 -5.52
N GLN A 115 8.59 2.32 -6.07
CA GLN A 115 7.85 1.29 -5.35
C GLN A 115 8.72 0.06 -5.07
N ASN A 116 9.49 -0.39 -6.05
CA ASN A 116 10.37 -1.56 -5.90
C ASN A 116 11.51 -1.27 -4.91
N ALA A 117 12.09 -0.06 -4.93
CA ALA A 117 13.12 0.36 -3.97
C ALA A 117 12.60 0.34 -2.52
N ARG A 118 11.38 0.83 -2.29
CA ARG A 118 10.71 0.76 -0.98
C ARG A 118 10.50 -0.67 -0.50
N ARG A 119 10.17 -1.60 -1.41
CA ARG A 119 10.00 -3.02 -1.08
C ARG A 119 11.34 -3.66 -0.72
N ARG A 120 12.38 -3.47 -1.53
CA ARG A 120 13.73 -3.98 -1.25
C ARG A 120 14.24 -3.51 0.11
N ASN A 121 14.14 -2.22 0.42
CA ASN A 121 14.59 -1.71 1.72
C ASN A 121 13.84 -2.34 2.90
N LYS A 122 12.56 -2.66 2.73
CA LYS A 122 11.75 -3.34 3.74
C LYS A 122 12.16 -4.81 3.91
N ASP A 123 12.43 -5.52 2.82
CA ASP A 123 12.89 -6.90 2.86
C ASP A 123 14.29 -6.99 3.51
N SER A 124 15.21 -6.09 3.16
CA SER A 124 16.53 -5.98 3.78
C SER A 124 16.47 -5.69 5.29
N SER A 125 15.49 -4.89 5.73
CA SER A 125 15.29 -4.58 7.15
C SER A 125 14.67 -5.73 7.96
N ASN A 126 14.08 -6.71 7.28
CA ASN A 126 13.39 -7.85 7.88
C ASN A 126 14.17 -9.17 7.72
N ALA A 127 15.39 -9.13 7.17
CA ALA A 127 16.29 -10.27 7.10
C ALA A 127 16.89 -10.56 8.49
N PRO A 128 16.97 -11.83 8.94
CA PRO A 128 17.59 -12.16 10.22
C PRO A 128 19.08 -11.79 10.17
N ARG A 129 19.52 -11.02 11.17
CA ARG A 129 20.95 -10.80 11.45
C ARG A 129 21.51 -11.98 12.23
#